data_AF-A0A8T0Q9U1-F1
#
_entry.id   AF-A0A8T0Q9U1-F1
#
_cell.length_a   1.000
_cell.length_b   1.000
_cell.length_c   1.000
_cell.angle_alpha   90.00
_cell.angle_beta   90.00
_cell.angle_gamma   90.00
#
_symmetry.space_group_name_H-M   'P 1'
#
loop_
_entity.id
_entity.type
_entity.pdbx_description
1 polymer ?
#
loop_
_entity_poly.entity_id
_entity_poly.type
_entity_poly.pdbx_seq_one_letter_code
_entity_poly.pdbx_strand_id
1 'polypeptide(L)'
;MEDLRALRGTCRFMRRVCRNLKVGRRINLGRVSSSNRWRNTITYLALLYRLTNIGNPEACFIIGMHAIFPGPMFTSPGPVLDEDLERAAAGGHKATSYVAAVLLYMANGGAGIDATSRQYMRQAGSMGEEDSVAAPAGGGGTMWLDYLSCRHAAQQMIWNLINWDWPRPKKPVLLTRADDHLCASENCGTYIHFGGVPWMTKRFCSQDCRLHGEIELFSGIFDQREYY
;
A
#
# COMPACT_ATOMS: atom_id res chain seq x y z
N MET A 1 -26.20 35.39 -14.20
CA MET A 1 -25.22 34.74 -15.13
C MET A 1 -23.78 34.85 -14.63
N GLU A 2 -23.47 35.75 -13.68
CA GLU A 2 -22.17 35.82 -12.99
C GLU A 2 -21.75 34.49 -12.35
N ASP A 3 -22.71 33.76 -11.77
CA ASP A 3 -22.44 32.56 -10.97
C ASP A 3 -21.77 31.43 -11.79
N LEU A 4 -22.20 31.24 -13.04
CA LEU A 4 -21.58 30.28 -13.96
C LEU A 4 -20.20 30.72 -14.45
N ARG A 5 -19.95 32.03 -14.57
CA ARG A 5 -18.63 32.57 -14.95
C ARG A 5 -17.65 32.48 -13.78
N ALA A 6 -18.09 32.78 -12.57
CA ALA A 6 -17.34 32.61 -11.34
C ALA A 6 -16.97 31.12 -11.13
N LEU A 7 -17.95 30.22 -11.27
CA LEU A 7 -17.72 28.78 -11.18
C LEU A 7 -16.70 28.28 -12.22
N ARG A 8 -16.80 28.75 -13.48
CA ARG A 8 -15.80 28.44 -14.52
C ARG A 8 -14.41 28.98 -14.15
N GLY A 9 -14.32 30.16 -13.56
CA GLY A 9 -13.07 30.74 -13.07
C GLY A 9 -12.42 29.87 -12.00
N THR A 10 -13.18 29.54 -10.96
CA THR A 10 -12.73 28.65 -9.87
C THR A 10 -12.34 27.28 -10.39
N CYS A 11 -13.09 26.72 -11.34
CA CYS A 11 -12.80 25.41 -11.94
C CYS A 11 -11.50 25.42 -12.76
N ARG A 12 -11.22 26.51 -13.51
CA ARG A 12 -9.93 26.67 -14.21
C ARG A 12 -8.77 26.86 -13.24
N PHE A 13 -8.98 27.62 -12.17
CA PHE A 13 -7.98 27.84 -11.14
C PHE A 13 -7.61 26.52 -10.45
N MET A 14 -8.60 25.75 -9.99
CA MET A 14 -8.38 24.43 -9.42
C MET A 14 -7.70 23.49 -10.41
N ARG A 15 -8.09 23.50 -11.70
CA ARG A 15 -7.37 22.71 -12.73
C ARG A 15 -5.91 23.12 -12.88
N ARG A 16 -5.56 24.40 -12.73
CA ARG A 16 -4.16 24.86 -12.75
C ARG A 16 -3.41 24.43 -11.49
N VAL A 17 -4.05 24.55 -10.32
CA VAL A 17 -3.51 24.10 -9.04
C VAL A 17 -3.26 22.59 -9.05
N CYS A 18 -4.19 21.78 -9.56
CA CYS A 18 -4.01 20.33 -9.71
C CYS A 18 -2.94 19.94 -10.75
N ARG A 19 -2.57 20.85 -11.67
CA ARG A 19 -1.44 20.64 -12.60
C ARG A 19 -0.09 21.03 -11.99
N ASN A 20 -0.07 21.71 -10.84
CA ASN A 20 1.16 21.95 -10.12
C ASN A 20 1.62 20.62 -9.51
N LEU A 21 2.84 20.18 -9.88
CA LEU A 21 3.40 18.90 -9.44
C LEU A 21 3.39 18.74 -7.91
N LYS A 22 3.75 19.79 -7.16
CA LYS A 22 3.81 19.74 -5.69
C LYS A 22 2.42 19.61 -5.08
N VAL A 23 1.44 20.33 -5.62
CA VAL A 23 0.07 20.30 -5.08
C VAL A 23 -0.63 19.01 -5.48
N GLY A 24 -0.53 18.61 -6.75
CA GLY A 24 -1.15 17.40 -7.24
C GLY A 24 -0.62 16.13 -6.56
N ARG A 25 0.67 16.07 -6.24
CA ARG A 25 1.25 14.98 -5.42
C ARG A 25 0.70 14.90 -3.99
N ARG A 26 0.17 16.01 -3.46
CA ARG A 26 -0.38 16.09 -2.09
C ARG A 26 -1.91 15.96 -2.04
N ILE A 27 -2.57 15.76 -3.17
CA ILE A 27 -4.02 15.51 -3.20
C ILE A 27 -4.29 14.15 -2.57
N ASN A 28 -5.07 14.15 -1.48
CA ASN A 28 -5.55 12.95 -0.80
C ASN A 28 -6.83 12.46 -1.50
N LEU A 29 -6.70 11.37 -2.26
CA LEU A 29 -7.81 10.79 -3.02
C LEU A 29 -8.85 10.17 -2.11
N GLY A 30 -8.47 9.57 -0.98
CA GLY A 30 -9.39 9.02 0.02
C GLY A 30 -10.43 10.04 0.50
N ARG A 31 -10.03 11.30 0.70
CA ARG A 31 -10.95 12.41 1.03
C ARG A 31 -11.83 12.81 -0.14
N VAL A 32 -11.28 12.88 -1.35
CA VAL A 32 -12.03 13.23 -2.57
C VAL A 32 -13.08 12.16 -2.92
N SER A 33 -12.76 10.89 -2.67
CA SER A 33 -13.63 9.74 -2.94
C SER A 33 -14.50 9.32 -1.75
N SER A 34 -14.57 10.13 -0.69
CA SER A 34 -15.38 9.81 0.51
C SER A 34 -16.87 9.65 0.22
N SER A 35 -17.35 10.13 -0.95
CA SER A 35 -18.67 9.78 -1.47
C SER A 35 -18.56 8.74 -2.61
N ASN A 36 -19.24 7.61 -2.42
CA ASN A 36 -19.33 6.48 -3.36
C ASN A 36 -19.81 6.85 -4.78
N ARG A 37 -20.44 8.01 -4.97
CA ARG A 37 -20.98 8.44 -6.27
C ARG A 37 -19.91 8.85 -7.29
N TRP A 38 -18.69 9.16 -6.86
CA TRP A 38 -17.67 9.74 -7.75
C TRP A 38 -16.69 8.72 -8.34
N ARG A 39 -16.34 7.64 -7.60
CA ARG A 39 -15.23 6.72 -7.94
C ARG A 39 -15.36 6.03 -9.30
N ASN A 40 -16.58 5.66 -9.69
CA ASN A 40 -16.84 5.01 -10.99
C ASN A 40 -17.24 5.97 -12.12
N THR A 41 -17.04 7.28 -11.92
CA THR A 41 -17.32 8.26 -12.97
C THR A 41 -16.11 8.42 -13.90
N ILE A 42 -16.38 8.70 -15.18
CA ILE A 42 -15.36 9.09 -16.16
C ILE A 42 -14.50 10.25 -15.62
N THR A 43 -15.10 11.16 -14.86
CA THR A 43 -14.41 12.29 -14.23
C THR A 43 -13.38 11.86 -13.20
N TYR A 44 -13.69 10.87 -12.37
CA TYR A 44 -12.75 10.35 -11.37
C TYR A 44 -11.61 9.58 -12.01
N LEU A 45 -11.89 8.71 -12.98
CA LEU A 45 -10.84 8.01 -13.73
C LEU A 45 -9.91 9.02 -14.42
N ALA A 46 -10.47 10.06 -15.06
CA ALA A 46 -9.67 11.11 -15.67
C ALA A 46 -8.84 11.93 -14.65
N LEU A 47 -9.32 12.09 -13.41
CA LEU A 47 -8.54 12.69 -12.33
C LEU A 47 -7.43 11.74 -11.89
N LEU A 48 -7.74 10.47 -11.68
CA LEU A 48 -6.82 9.43 -11.25
C LEU A 48 -5.62 9.34 -12.21
N TYR A 49 -5.86 9.16 -13.51
CA TYR A 49 -4.81 9.13 -14.53
C TYR A 49 -3.95 10.41 -14.55
N ARG A 50 -4.56 11.59 -14.36
CA ARG A 50 -3.79 12.84 -14.28
C ARG A 50 -2.89 12.89 -13.06
N LEU A 51 -3.36 12.39 -11.93
CA LEU A 51 -2.60 12.34 -10.68
C LEU A 51 -1.48 11.30 -10.74
N THR A 52 -1.72 10.16 -11.37
CA THR A 52 -0.68 9.15 -11.65
C THR A 52 0.44 9.73 -12.51
N ASN A 53 0.10 10.43 -13.60
CA ASN A 53 1.09 11.04 -14.50
C ASN A 53 2.01 12.08 -13.83
N ILE A 54 1.56 12.72 -12.73
CA ILE A 54 2.38 13.67 -11.97
C ILE A 54 3.08 13.02 -10.76
N GLY A 55 2.91 11.70 -10.58
CA GLY A 55 3.50 10.90 -9.52
C GLY A 55 2.82 11.07 -8.16
N ASN A 56 1.51 11.29 -8.11
CA ASN A 56 0.77 11.22 -6.85
C ASN A 56 0.82 9.78 -6.31
N PRO A 57 1.31 9.57 -5.08
CA PRO A 57 1.59 8.22 -4.58
C PRO A 57 0.32 7.39 -4.34
N GLU A 58 -0.79 8.02 -3.93
CA GLU A 58 -2.07 7.32 -3.73
C GLU A 58 -2.70 6.94 -5.07
N ALA A 59 -2.63 7.81 -6.07
CA ALA A 59 -3.09 7.51 -7.44
C ALA A 59 -2.26 6.39 -8.09
N CYS A 60 -0.93 6.46 -7.94
CA CYS A 60 -0.02 5.43 -8.41
C CYS A 60 -0.27 4.09 -7.70
N PHE A 61 -0.56 4.10 -6.39
CA PHE A 61 -0.96 2.91 -5.66
C PHE A 61 -2.23 2.30 -6.24
N ILE A 62 -3.28 3.10 -6.45
CA ILE A 62 -4.57 2.62 -6.96
C ILE A 62 -4.41 2.02 -8.37
N ILE A 63 -3.76 2.74 -9.30
CA ILE A 63 -3.54 2.25 -10.66
C ILE A 63 -2.64 1.00 -10.66
N GLY A 64 -1.54 1.01 -9.91
CA GLY A 64 -0.65 -0.15 -9.83
C GLY A 64 -1.32 -1.38 -9.25
N MET A 65 -2.19 -1.22 -8.25
CA MET A 65 -3.00 -2.33 -7.74
C MET A 65 -3.98 -2.87 -8.79
N HIS A 66 -4.62 -2.00 -9.59
CA HIS A 66 -5.44 -2.42 -10.74
C HIS A 66 -4.64 -3.16 -11.82
N ALA A 67 -3.37 -2.82 -12.02
CA ALA A 67 -2.51 -3.49 -12.99
C ALA A 67 -2.05 -4.88 -12.50
N ILE A 68 -1.66 -4.98 -11.22
CA ILE A 68 -1.19 -6.24 -10.61
C ILE A 68 -2.32 -7.27 -10.54
N PHE A 69 -3.54 -6.79 -10.38
CA PHE A 69 -4.72 -7.63 -10.32
C PHE A 69 -5.70 -7.16 -11.43
N PRO A 70 -5.67 -7.69 -12.65
CA PRO A 70 -6.60 -7.21 -13.68
C PRO A 70 -8.00 -7.85 -13.60
N GLY A 71 -8.27 -8.73 -12.63
CA GLY A 71 -9.51 -9.51 -12.60
C GLY A 71 -9.81 -10.29 -11.30
N PRO A 72 -10.79 -11.20 -11.33
CA PRO A 72 -11.28 -11.92 -10.16
C PRO A 72 -10.37 -13.08 -9.74
N MET A 73 -9.18 -13.23 -10.29
CA MET A 73 -8.27 -14.30 -9.89
C MET A 73 -6.92 -13.67 -9.59
N PHE A 74 -6.47 -13.83 -8.36
CA PHE A 74 -5.15 -13.40 -7.95
C PHE A 74 -4.15 -14.43 -8.48
N THR A 75 -3.48 -14.07 -9.56
CA THR A 75 -2.29 -14.78 -10.04
C THR A 75 -1.10 -14.36 -9.19
N SER A 76 -0.17 -15.29 -8.92
CA SER A 76 1.07 -14.95 -8.24
C SER A 76 1.72 -13.73 -8.92
N PRO A 77 2.07 -12.67 -8.18
CA PRO A 77 2.75 -11.53 -8.75
C PRO A 77 4.06 -11.99 -9.40
N GLY A 78 4.38 -11.43 -10.56
CA GLY A 78 5.68 -11.62 -11.19
C GLY A 78 6.80 -10.93 -10.40
N PRO A 79 8.08 -11.21 -10.71
CA PRO A 79 9.23 -10.60 -10.02
C PRO A 79 9.41 -9.10 -10.35
N VAL A 80 8.55 -8.54 -11.18
CA VAL A 80 8.56 -7.15 -11.62
C VAL A 80 7.30 -6.48 -11.10
N LEU A 81 7.47 -5.34 -10.43
CA LEU A 81 6.36 -4.51 -9.98
C LEU A 81 5.78 -3.72 -11.14
N ASP A 82 4.50 -3.36 -11.02
CA ASP A 82 3.95 -2.33 -11.87
C ASP A 82 4.72 -1.02 -11.71
N GLU A 83 4.94 -0.31 -12.82
CA GLU A 83 5.76 0.91 -12.87
C GLU A 83 5.22 2.00 -11.92
N ASP A 84 3.90 2.13 -11.78
CA ASP A 84 3.30 3.11 -10.89
C ASP A 84 3.50 2.72 -9.43
N LEU A 85 3.38 1.42 -9.11
CA LEU A 85 3.63 0.90 -7.78
C LEU A 85 5.10 1.09 -7.37
N GLU A 86 6.03 0.77 -8.28
CA GLU A 86 7.47 0.96 -8.08
C GLU A 86 7.79 2.44 -7.84
N ARG A 87 7.24 3.34 -8.68
CA ARG A 87 7.47 4.78 -8.56
C ARG A 87 6.98 5.35 -7.22
N ALA A 88 5.83 4.89 -6.74
CA ALA A 88 5.30 5.32 -5.44
C ALA A 88 6.09 4.73 -4.26
N ALA A 89 6.52 3.46 -4.35
CA ALA A 89 7.38 2.84 -3.34
C ALA A 89 8.75 3.53 -3.27
N ALA A 90 9.39 3.76 -4.42
CA ALA A 90 10.66 4.49 -4.53
C ALA A 90 10.52 5.93 -4.02
N GLY A 91 9.36 6.56 -4.24
CA GLY A 91 9.01 7.87 -3.71
C GLY A 91 8.73 7.92 -2.20
N GLY A 92 8.87 6.82 -1.47
CA GLY A 92 8.73 6.78 -0.01
C GLY A 92 7.29 6.68 0.50
N HIS A 93 6.33 6.33 -0.37
CA HIS A 93 4.97 6.10 0.10
C HIS A 93 4.90 4.82 0.92
N LYS A 94 4.90 4.97 2.25
CA LYS A 94 5.03 3.87 3.22
C LYS A 94 4.14 2.66 2.95
N ALA A 95 2.86 2.88 2.66
CA ALA A 95 1.92 1.79 2.39
C ALA A 95 2.20 1.11 1.04
N THR A 96 2.66 1.85 0.04
CA THR A 96 3.12 1.25 -1.23
C THR A 96 4.42 0.48 -1.03
N SER A 97 5.38 1.01 -0.27
CA SER A 97 6.62 0.30 0.06
C SER A 97 6.33 -1.02 0.80
N TYR A 98 5.36 -1.03 1.72
CA TYR A 98 4.90 -2.27 2.35
C TYR A 98 4.34 -3.28 1.34
N VAL A 99 3.42 -2.86 0.47
CA VAL A 99 2.82 -3.75 -0.54
C VAL A 99 3.85 -4.24 -1.55
N ALA A 100 4.71 -3.36 -2.05
CA ALA A 100 5.83 -3.69 -2.94
C ALA A 100 6.75 -4.76 -2.32
N ALA A 101 7.09 -4.62 -1.03
CA ALA A 101 7.89 -5.60 -0.33
C ALA A 101 7.21 -6.98 -0.28
N VAL A 102 5.92 -7.03 0.07
CA VAL A 102 5.15 -8.28 0.15
C VAL A 102 5.05 -8.94 -1.23
N LEU A 103 4.71 -8.18 -2.29
CA LEU A 103 4.55 -8.72 -3.64
C LEU A 103 5.86 -9.25 -4.22
N LEU A 104 6.97 -8.52 -4.06
CA LEU A 104 8.28 -8.96 -4.55
C LEU A 104 8.76 -10.23 -3.82
N TYR A 105 8.54 -10.31 -2.51
CA TYR A 105 8.92 -11.51 -1.75
C TYR A 105 8.07 -12.72 -2.14
N MET A 106 6.77 -12.49 -2.39
CA MET A 106 5.82 -13.50 -2.86
C MET A 106 6.16 -14.00 -4.27
N ALA A 107 6.72 -13.14 -5.13
CA ALA A 107 7.11 -13.49 -6.49
C ALA A 107 8.26 -14.51 -6.58
N ASN A 108 8.98 -14.74 -5.47
CA ASN A 108 10.07 -15.71 -5.36
C ASN A 108 11.14 -15.59 -6.49
N GLY A 109 11.47 -14.35 -6.88
CA GLY A 109 12.37 -14.05 -8.00
C GLY A 109 13.87 -14.23 -7.70
N GLY A 110 14.22 -14.89 -6.59
CA GLY A 110 15.59 -15.11 -6.15
C GLY A 110 16.18 -13.98 -5.28
N ALA A 111 17.44 -14.17 -4.86
CA ALA A 111 18.07 -13.37 -3.80
C ALA A 111 18.14 -11.86 -4.06
N GLY A 112 18.27 -11.45 -5.33
CA GLY A 112 18.25 -10.03 -5.71
C GLY A 112 16.89 -9.38 -5.48
N ILE A 113 15.82 -10.06 -5.90
CA ILE A 113 14.44 -9.61 -5.67
C ILE A 113 14.10 -9.60 -4.17
N ASP A 114 14.56 -10.61 -3.42
CA ASP A 114 14.40 -10.66 -1.97
C ASP A 114 15.13 -9.50 -1.27
N ALA A 115 16.31 -9.11 -1.77
CA ALA A 115 17.03 -7.96 -1.25
C ALA A 115 16.24 -6.66 -1.46
N THR A 116 15.65 -6.47 -2.65
CA THR A 116 14.78 -5.33 -2.95
C THR A 116 13.53 -5.32 -2.07
N SER A 117 12.89 -6.48 -1.88
CA SER A 117 11.76 -6.62 -0.95
C SER A 117 12.15 -6.18 0.47
N ARG A 118 13.28 -6.66 0.98
CA ARG A 118 13.78 -6.27 2.32
C ARG A 118 14.08 -4.78 2.41
N GLN A 119 14.57 -4.15 1.34
CA GLN A 119 14.79 -2.71 1.29
C GLN A 119 13.47 -1.94 1.39
N TYR A 120 12.46 -2.29 0.60
CA TYR A 120 11.17 -1.62 0.67
C TYR A 120 10.46 -1.83 2.01
N MET A 121 10.62 -3.02 2.60
CA MET A 121 10.12 -3.26 3.95
C MET A 121 10.78 -2.29 4.94
N ARG A 122 12.12 -2.15 4.91
CA ARG A 122 12.81 -1.16 5.77
C ARG A 122 12.33 0.27 5.53
N GLN A 123 12.09 0.64 4.27
CA GLN A 123 11.58 1.96 3.92
C GLN A 123 10.18 2.22 4.49
N ALA A 124 9.30 1.21 4.51
CA ALA A 124 7.99 1.31 5.14
C ALA A 124 8.11 1.55 6.66
N GLY A 125 9.08 0.91 7.31
CA GLY A 125 9.36 1.06 8.74
C GLY A 125 10.19 2.28 9.14
N SER A 126 10.76 3.03 8.19
CA SER A 126 11.52 4.26 8.46
C SER A 126 10.63 5.50 8.38
N MET A 127 10.81 6.46 9.30
CA MET A 127 10.26 7.81 9.11
C MET A 127 10.93 8.45 7.89
N GLY A 128 10.13 9.09 7.03
CA GLY A 128 10.67 9.94 5.98
C GLY A 128 11.46 11.08 6.61
N GLU A 129 12.65 11.34 6.11
CA GLU A 129 13.57 12.39 6.53
C GLU A 129 13.11 13.80 6.09
N GLU A 130 11.80 14.09 6.15
CA GLU A 130 11.27 15.43 5.81
C GLU A 130 10.81 16.26 7.02
N ASP A 131 10.82 15.73 8.24
CA ASP A 131 10.62 16.53 9.47
C ASP A 131 11.40 15.91 10.65
N SER A 132 12.70 16.21 10.75
CA SER A 132 13.54 15.73 11.85
C SER A 132 13.74 16.81 12.92
N VAL A 133 12.95 16.74 13.99
CA VAL A 133 13.47 17.04 15.34
C VAL A 133 13.86 15.71 15.94
N ALA A 134 15.13 15.60 16.33
CA ALA A 134 15.78 14.37 16.77
C ALA A 134 14.99 13.62 17.85
N ALA A 135 14.71 12.33 17.61
CA ALA A 135 14.17 11.42 18.61
C ALA A 135 15.29 10.75 19.41
N PRO A 136 15.10 10.46 20.72
CA PRO A 136 16.13 9.93 21.59
C PRO A 136 16.43 8.46 21.31
N ALA A 137 17.66 8.06 21.62
CA ALA A 137 18.19 6.71 21.45
C ALA A 137 17.41 5.68 22.29
N GLY A 138 16.53 4.93 21.61
CA GLY A 138 15.70 3.85 22.15
C GLY A 138 14.87 3.17 21.06
N GLY A 139 15.48 2.89 19.90
CA GLY A 139 14.80 2.73 18.60
C GLY A 139 14.12 1.38 18.30
N GLY A 140 13.92 0.50 19.29
CA GLY A 140 13.29 -0.81 19.04
C GLY A 140 11.76 -0.77 18.98
N GLY A 141 11.12 0.11 19.77
CA GLY A 141 9.66 0.16 19.91
C GLY A 141 8.94 0.98 18.83
N THR A 142 9.59 2.00 18.28
CA THR A 142 9.01 2.91 17.28
C THR A 142 8.90 2.25 15.90
N MET A 143 9.96 1.54 15.49
CA MET A 143 10.03 0.86 14.20
C MET A 143 8.89 -0.15 14.02
N TRP A 144 8.46 -0.81 15.11
CA TRP A 144 7.37 -1.80 15.08
C TRP A 144 5.98 -1.18 14.86
N LEU A 145 5.68 -0.05 15.52
CA LEU A 145 4.42 0.68 15.33
C LEU A 145 4.30 1.25 13.90
N ASP A 146 5.42 1.62 13.29
CA ASP A 146 5.45 2.07 11.90
C ASP A 146 5.02 0.96 10.94
N TYR A 147 5.56 -0.26 11.06
CA TYR A 147 5.14 -1.40 10.25
C TYR A 147 3.65 -1.71 10.38
N LEU A 148 3.15 -1.73 11.62
CA LEU A 148 1.74 -1.97 11.90
C LEU A 148 0.85 -0.91 11.24
N SER A 149 1.26 0.35 11.33
CA SER A 149 0.56 1.49 10.72
C SER A 149 0.57 1.41 9.19
N CYS A 150 1.70 1.02 8.58
CA CYS A 150 1.81 0.83 7.13
C CYS A 150 0.93 -0.30 6.63
N ARG A 151 0.94 -1.43 7.32
CA ARG A 151 0.06 -2.57 7.03
C ARG A 151 -1.40 -2.16 7.11
N HIS A 152 -1.80 -1.46 8.18
CA HIS A 152 -3.18 -0.99 8.33
C HIS A 152 -3.55 0.01 7.23
N ALA A 153 -2.67 0.94 6.87
CA ALA A 153 -2.91 1.88 5.77
C ALA A 153 -3.07 1.13 4.43
N ALA A 154 -2.21 0.16 4.15
CA ALA A 154 -2.33 -0.70 2.97
C ALA A 154 -3.64 -1.50 2.97
N GLN A 155 -3.99 -2.12 4.09
CA GLN A 155 -5.26 -2.84 4.29
C GLN A 155 -6.46 -1.94 4.01
N GLN A 156 -6.49 -0.73 4.56
CA GLN A 156 -7.59 0.22 4.34
C GLN A 156 -7.70 0.63 2.87
N MET A 157 -6.58 0.87 2.18
CA MET A 157 -6.60 1.20 0.76
C MET A 157 -7.06 0.01 -0.09
N ILE A 158 -6.56 -1.20 0.18
CA ILE A 158 -6.96 -2.43 -0.52
C ILE A 158 -8.43 -2.75 -0.28
N TRP A 159 -8.90 -2.63 0.96
CA TRP A 159 -10.30 -2.80 1.32
C TRP A 159 -11.22 -1.83 0.57
N ASN A 160 -10.80 -0.57 0.45
CA ASN A 160 -11.50 0.44 -0.34
C ASN A 160 -11.50 0.12 -1.85
N LEU A 161 -10.49 -0.56 -2.37
CA LEU A 161 -10.48 -1.03 -3.75
C LEU A 161 -11.42 -2.22 -3.94
N ILE A 162 -11.31 -3.24 -3.07
CA ILE A 162 -12.09 -4.48 -3.14
C ILE A 162 -13.59 -4.23 -3.04
N ASN A 163 -14.04 -3.39 -2.09
CA ASN A 163 -15.46 -3.19 -1.85
C ASN A 163 -16.20 -2.42 -2.94
N TRP A 164 -15.49 -1.67 -3.77
CA TRP A 164 -16.13 -0.64 -4.60
C TRP A 164 -15.78 -0.71 -6.08
N ASP A 165 -14.56 -1.12 -6.44
CA ASP A 165 -14.05 -1.06 -7.82
C ASP A 165 -13.59 -2.43 -8.37
N TRP A 166 -13.66 -3.49 -7.56
CA TRP A 166 -13.06 -4.79 -7.89
C TRP A 166 -14.06 -5.93 -8.13
N PRO A 167 -13.91 -6.74 -9.19
CA PRO A 167 -14.61 -8.03 -9.28
C PRO A 167 -14.06 -8.96 -8.20
N ARG A 168 -14.80 -9.16 -7.10
CA ARG A 168 -14.40 -9.95 -5.91
C ARG A 168 -13.43 -11.09 -6.26
N PRO A 169 -12.16 -11.01 -5.83
CA PRO A 169 -11.18 -12.01 -6.21
C PRO A 169 -11.57 -13.36 -5.59
N LYS A 170 -11.65 -14.39 -6.43
CA LYS A 170 -11.57 -15.78 -6.00
C LYS A 170 -10.18 -15.99 -5.41
N LYS A 171 -10.15 -16.77 -4.32
CA LYS A 171 -8.99 -17.03 -3.45
C LYS A 171 -7.65 -16.92 -4.17
N PRO A 172 -6.67 -16.21 -3.60
CA PRO A 172 -5.32 -16.22 -4.15
C PRO A 172 -4.77 -17.64 -4.16
N VAL A 173 -4.39 -18.09 -5.35
CA VAL A 173 -3.56 -19.29 -5.50
C VAL A 173 -2.14 -18.82 -5.26
N LEU A 174 -1.72 -18.84 -4.00
CA LEU A 174 -0.35 -18.54 -3.62
C LEU A 174 0.53 -19.71 -4.04
N LEU A 175 1.62 -19.41 -4.75
CA LEU A 175 2.74 -20.31 -4.76
C LEU A 175 3.36 -20.25 -3.37
N THR A 176 3.21 -21.31 -2.59
CA THR A 176 4.00 -21.50 -1.38
C THR A 176 5.47 -21.51 -1.82
N ARG A 177 6.24 -20.54 -1.33
CA ARG A 177 7.70 -20.55 -1.47
C ARG A 177 8.17 -21.90 -0.92
N ALA A 178 9.00 -22.62 -1.67
CA ALA A 178 9.62 -23.84 -1.16
C ALA A 178 10.44 -23.46 0.07
N ASP A 179 10.03 -23.99 1.23
CA ASP A 179 10.50 -23.63 2.55
C ASP A 179 11.95 -24.10 2.79
N ASP A 180 12.92 -23.30 2.35
CA ASP A 180 14.31 -23.44 2.80
C ASP A 180 14.64 -22.49 3.96
N HIS A 181 13.69 -21.64 4.38
CA HIS A 181 13.89 -20.77 5.55
C HIS A 181 13.76 -21.62 6.83
N LEU A 182 14.83 -21.65 7.64
CA LEU A 182 14.79 -22.24 8.97
C LEU A 182 14.49 -21.14 9.98
N CYS A 183 13.25 -21.13 10.47
CA CYS A 183 12.86 -20.23 11.56
C CYS A 183 13.65 -20.60 12.83
N ALA A 184 14.47 -19.67 13.33
CA ALA A 184 15.42 -19.95 14.42
C ALA A 184 14.83 -19.83 15.84
N SER A 185 13.52 -19.61 16.01
CA SER A 185 12.94 -19.30 17.33
C SER A 185 11.56 -19.91 17.54
N GLU A 186 11.39 -20.56 18.69
CA GLU A 186 10.12 -21.16 19.14
C GLU A 186 8.98 -20.14 19.30
N ASN A 187 9.29 -18.87 19.56
CA ASN A 187 8.30 -17.80 19.75
C ASN A 187 8.05 -16.97 18.48
N CYS A 188 8.64 -17.32 17.34
CA CYS A 188 8.39 -16.64 16.08
C CYS A 188 6.98 -16.96 15.57
N GLY A 189 6.28 -15.96 15.05
CA GLY A 189 4.88 -16.05 14.64
C GLY A 189 3.86 -15.92 15.77
N THR A 190 4.29 -15.86 17.04
CA THR A 190 3.37 -15.76 18.19
C THR A 190 2.78 -14.35 18.30
N TYR A 191 1.49 -14.27 18.63
CA TYR A 191 0.83 -12.99 18.83
C TYR A 191 1.33 -12.30 20.11
N ILE A 192 1.65 -11.02 20.00
CA ILE A 192 1.96 -10.17 21.15
C ILE A 192 0.76 -9.28 21.42
N HIS A 193 0.22 -9.39 22.63
CA HIS A 193 -0.75 -8.46 23.17
C HIS A 193 -0.02 -7.27 23.81
N PHE A 194 -0.24 -6.09 23.25
CA PHE A 194 0.20 -4.84 23.86
C PHE A 194 -1.04 -4.14 24.42
N GLY A 195 -1.12 -4.04 25.75
CA GLY A 195 -2.20 -3.31 26.40
C GLY A 195 -2.30 -1.90 25.83
N GLY A 196 -3.45 -1.56 25.25
CA GLY A 196 -3.75 -0.21 24.73
C GLY A 196 -3.73 -0.05 23.21
N VAL A 197 -3.31 -1.04 22.41
CA VAL A 197 -3.52 -1.04 20.96
C VAL A 197 -4.57 -2.09 20.55
N PRO A 198 -5.58 -1.74 19.75
CA PRO A 198 -6.64 -2.68 19.35
C PRO A 198 -6.19 -3.88 18.50
N TRP A 199 -4.93 -3.89 18.04
CA TRP A 199 -4.47 -4.78 16.98
C TRP A 199 -3.37 -5.71 17.47
N MET A 200 -3.51 -7.01 17.19
CA MET A 200 -2.47 -7.99 17.46
C MET A 200 -1.37 -7.94 16.38
N THR A 201 -0.12 -8.10 16.80
CA THR A 201 1.03 -8.34 15.90
C THR A 201 1.61 -9.71 16.19
N LYS A 202 2.32 -10.29 15.22
CA LYS A 202 3.18 -11.45 15.46
C LYS A 202 4.61 -10.99 15.83
N ARG A 203 5.29 -11.73 16.70
CA ARG A 203 6.74 -11.62 16.95
C ARG A 203 7.49 -12.32 15.83
N PHE A 204 8.60 -11.77 15.35
CA PHE A 204 9.40 -12.44 14.31
C PHE A 204 10.88 -12.43 14.69
N CYS A 205 11.56 -13.56 14.48
CA CYS A 205 12.98 -13.72 14.79
C CYS A 205 13.91 -13.18 13.70
N SER A 206 13.41 -13.04 12.47
CA SER A 206 14.14 -12.47 11.34
C SER A 206 13.22 -11.62 10.45
N GLN A 207 13.83 -10.84 9.55
CA GLN A 207 13.08 -10.09 8.54
C GLN A 207 12.38 -11.02 7.54
N ASP A 208 12.97 -12.18 7.23
CA ASP A 208 12.38 -13.17 6.33
C ASP A 208 11.16 -13.84 6.99
N CYS A 209 11.24 -14.24 8.26
CA CYS A 209 10.08 -14.75 8.99
C CYS A 209 8.95 -13.71 9.08
N ARG A 210 9.29 -12.42 9.19
CA ARG A 210 8.32 -11.33 9.12
C ARG A 210 7.67 -11.26 7.75
N LEU A 211 8.46 -11.25 6.67
CA LEU A 211 7.92 -11.19 5.30
C LEU A 211 7.01 -12.40 5.00
N HIS A 212 7.39 -13.60 5.45
CA HIS A 212 6.51 -14.78 5.40
C HIS A 212 5.20 -14.57 6.17
N GLY A 213 5.26 -14.11 7.42
CA GLY A 213 4.05 -13.83 8.20
C GLY A 213 3.19 -12.69 7.62
N GLU A 214 3.82 -11.68 7.00
CA GLU A 214 3.12 -10.58 6.32
C GLU A 214 2.45 -11.04 5.03
N ILE A 215 3.01 -12.00 4.29
CA ILE A 215 2.34 -12.64 3.15
C ILE A 215 1.03 -13.30 3.59
N GLU A 216 1.04 -14.05 4.69
CA GLU A 216 -0.18 -14.69 5.22
C GLU A 216 -1.25 -13.64 5.57
N LEU A 217 -0.85 -12.59 6.30
CA LEU A 217 -1.75 -11.52 6.72
C LEU A 217 -2.28 -10.71 5.54
N PHE A 218 -1.44 -10.42 4.55
CA PHE A 218 -1.82 -9.72 3.33
C PHE A 218 -2.81 -10.55 2.50
N SER A 219 -2.57 -11.85 2.38
CA SER A 219 -3.46 -12.76 1.66
C SER A 219 -4.83 -12.88 2.34
N GLY A 220 -4.83 -12.87 3.68
CA GLY A 220 -6.04 -12.84 4.51
C GLY A 220 -6.97 -11.65 4.23
N ILE A 221 -6.47 -10.53 3.70
CA ILE A 221 -7.29 -9.37 3.29
C ILE A 221 -8.28 -9.76 2.19
N PHE A 222 -7.87 -10.65 1.29
CA PHE A 222 -8.68 -11.09 0.15
C PHE A 222 -9.56 -12.30 0.49
N ASP A 223 -9.24 -13.02 1.58
CA ASP A 223 -9.97 -14.21 2.03
C ASP A 223 -11.13 -13.91 3.00
N GLN A 224 -11.29 -12.67 3.48
CA GLN A 224 -12.43 -12.28 4.32
C GLN A 224 -13.75 -12.38 3.55
N ARG A 225 -14.26 -13.61 3.50
CA ARG A 225 -15.66 -13.97 3.33
C ARG A 225 -16.43 -13.47 4.54
N GLU A 226 -17.61 -12.92 4.28
CA GLU A 226 -18.75 -13.00 5.20
C GLU A 226 -18.60 -12.27 6.55
N TYR A 227 -18.50 -10.94 6.54
CA TYR A 227 -19.25 -10.15 7.52
C TYR A 227 -19.93 -8.99 6.80
N TYR A 228 -21.26 -9.00 6.86
CA TYR A 228 -22.26 -8.15 6.18
C TYR A 228 -22.76 -8.63 4.82
#